data_AF-A0A7J4UE88-F1
#
_entry.id   AF-A0A7J4UE88-F1
#
_cell.length_a   1.000
_cell.length_b   1.000
_cell.length_c   1.000
_cell.angle_alpha   90.00
_cell.angle_beta   90.00
_cell.angle_gamma   90.00
#
_symmetry.space_group_name_H-M   'P 1'
#
loop_
_entity.id
_entity.type
_entity.pdbx_description
1 polymer ?
#
loop_
_entity_poly.entity_id
_entity_poly.type
_entity_poly.pdbx_seq_one_letter_code
_entity_poly.pdbx_strand_id
1 'polypeptide(L)'
;KDKLHPLVLTTIFHHKFEMIHPFFDGNGRTGRILLNYILMNNNYPPMVIHTKIRNNYLLALRKADKSNLKEANIKDYDLLIQYVSDEMVKSYWNIFL
;
A
#
# COMPACT_ATOMS: atom_id res chain seq x y z
N LYS A 1 -18.40 14.92 -0.32
CA LYS A 1 -17.10 14.40 0.18
C LYS A 1 -16.26 14.12 -1.05
N ASP A 2 -15.15 14.82 -1.22
CA ASP A 2 -14.23 14.53 -2.31
C ASP A 2 -13.72 13.10 -2.18
N LYS A 3 -13.81 12.36 -3.29
CA LYS A 3 -13.31 10.98 -3.34
C LYS A 3 -11.79 11.03 -3.31
N LEU A 4 -11.17 10.30 -2.38
CA LEU A 4 -9.72 10.08 -2.42
C LEU A 4 -9.34 9.39 -3.73
N HIS A 5 -8.18 9.74 -4.26
CA HIS A 5 -7.61 9.06 -5.42
C HIS A 5 -7.48 7.55 -5.13
N PRO A 6 -7.82 6.64 -6.06
CA PRO A 6 -7.84 5.20 -5.80
C PRO A 6 -6.55 4.64 -5.21
N LEU A 7 -5.38 5.10 -5.71
CA LEU A 7 -4.07 4.71 -5.18
C LEU A 7 -3.89 5.10 -3.70
N VAL A 8 -4.32 6.31 -3.32
CA VAL A 8 -4.25 6.81 -1.94
C VAL A 8 -5.18 5.99 -1.04
N LEU A 9 -6.41 5.78 -1.48
CA LEU A 9 -7.39 4.97 -0.74
C LEU A 9 -6.89 3.54 -0.51
N THR A 10 -6.34 2.93 -1.55
CA THR A 10 -5.81 1.55 -1.48
C THR A 10 -4.60 1.47 -0.54
N THR A 11 -3.73 2.48 -0.58
CA THR A 11 -2.55 2.57 0.30
C THR A 11 -2.97 2.66 1.77
N ILE A 12 -3.94 3.53 2.09
CA ILE A 12 -4.48 3.67 3.44
C ILE A 12 -5.15 2.37 3.89
N PHE A 13 -5.93 1.74 3.00
CA PHE A 13 -6.56 0.44 3.30
C PHE A 13 -5.52 -0.63 3.65
N HIS A 14 -4.46 -0.75 2.85
CA HIS A 14 -3.41 -1.73 3.07
C HIS A 14 -2.73 -1.55 4.43
N HIS A 15 -2.34 -0.32 4.78
CA HIS A 15 -1.77 -0.01 6.09
C HIS A 15 -2.73 -0.38 7.23
N LYS A 16 -4.01 0.02 7.13
CA LYS A 16 -5.01 -0.30 8.16
C LYS A 16 -5.23 -1.80 8.31
N PHE A 17 -5.22 -2.56 7.22
CA PHE A 17 -5.30 -4.02 7.27
C PHE A 17 -4.08 -4.62 8.01
N GLU A 18 -2.86 -4.19 7.67
CA GLU A 18 -1.64 -4.65 8.35
C GLU A 18 -1.63 -4.29 9.84
N MET A 19 -2.22 -3.14 10.21
CA MET A 19 -2.33 -2.68 11.60
C MET A 19 -3.38 -3.46 12.40
N ILE A 20 -4.50 -3.87 11.78
CA ILE A 20 -5.49 -4.75 12.42
C ILE A 20 -4.90 -6.14 12.66
N HIS A 21 -4.09 -6.62 11.72
CA HIS A 21 -3.41 -7.93 11.79
C HIS A 21 -4.35 -9.10 12.14
N PRO A 22 -5.43 -9.33 11.36
CA PRO A 22 -6.56 -10.16 11.78
C PRO A 22 -6.29 -11.68 11.79
N PHE A 23 -5.24 -12.16 11.13
CA PHE A 23 -4.94 -13.59 11.00
C PHE A 23 -3.77 -14.01 11.90
N PHE A 24 -3.68 -15.30 12.21
CA PHE A 24 -2.57 -15.85 13.00
C PHE A 24 -1.23 -15.81 12.24
N ASP A 25 -1.24 -16.11 10.95
CA ASP A 25 -0.11 -15.94 10.03
C ASP A 25 -0.66 -15.49 8.67
N GLY A 26 0.22 -14.92 7.84
CA GLY A 26 -0.08 -14.59 6.46
C GLY A 26 -0.56 -13.17 6.24
N ASN A 27 -0.72 -12.35 7.28
CA ASN A 27 -1.21 -10.96 7.17
C ASN A 27 -0.48 -10.18 6.07
N GLY A 28 0.85 -10.12 6.11
CA GLY A 28 1.61 -9.42 5.07
C GLY A 28 1.35 -9.93 3.64
N ARG A 29 1.17 -11.24 3.46
CA ARG A 29 0.86 -11.84 2.14
C ARG A 29 -0.55 -11.43 1.71
N THR A 30 -1.53 -11.62 2.59
CA THR A 30 -2.93 -11.26 2.35
C THR A 30 -3.10 -9.78 2.09
N GLY A 31 -2.45 -8.90 2.87
CA GLY A 31 -2.55 -7.46 2.70
C GLY A 31 -2.01 -6.98 1.36
N ARG A 32 -0.92 -7.57 0.86
CA ARG A 32 -0.41 -7.28 -0.49
C ARG A 32 -1.31 -7.81 -1.60
N ILE A 33 -1.92 -8.98 -1.41
CA ILE A 33 -2.91 -9.51 -2.36
C ILE A 33 -4.13 -8.59 -2.42
N LEU A 34 -4.65 -8.15 -1.27
CA LEU A 34 -5.76 -7.21 -1.20
C LEU A 34 -5.42 -5.84 -1.80
N LEU A 35 -4.21 -5.33 -1.56
CA LEU A 35 -3.71 -4.11 -2.21
C LEU A 35 -3.78 -4.24 -3.74
N ASN A 36 -3.24 -5.32 -4.30
CA ASN A 36 -3.28 -5.55 -5.74
C ASN A 36 -4.69 -5.76 -6.27
N TYR A 37 -5.55 -6.48 -5.53
CA TYR A 37 -6.95 -6.68 -5.90
C TYR A 37 -7.69 -5.34 -6.05
N ILE A 38 -7.53 -4.42 -5.10
CA ILE A 38 -8.18 -3.11 -5.15
C ILE A 38 -7.60 -2.25 -6.28
N LEU A 39 -6.28 -2.26 -6.49
CA LEU A 39 -5.64 -1.55 -7.60
C LEU A 39 -6.18 -2.03 -8.95
N MET A 40 -6.21 -3.35 -9.17
CA MET A 40 -6.71 -3.96 -10.41
C MET A 40 -8.20 -3.65 -10.64
N ASN A 41 -9.01 -3.68 -9.58
CA ASN A 41 -10.43 -3.29 -9.67
C ASN A 41 -10.64 -1.81 -10.01
N ASN A 42 -9.59 -0.97 -9.88
CA ASN A 42 -9.58 0.44 -10.28
C ASN A 42 -8.77 0.67 -11.57
N ASN A 43 -8.52 -0.38 -12.38
CA ASN A 43 -7.77 -0.33 -13.64
C ASN A 43 -6.29 0.08 -13.50
N TYR A 44 -5.67 -0.18 -12.35
CA TYR A 44 -4.22 -0.01 -12.17
C TYR A 44 -3.49 -1.33 -12.40
N PRO A 45 -2.24 -1.31 -12.93
CA PRO A 45 -1.44 -2.51 -13.06
C PRO A 45 -1.08 -3.08 -11.68
N PRO A 46 -0.84 -4.40 -11.57
CA PRO A 46 -0.36 -4.99 -10.34
C PRO A 46 1.06 -4.49 -10.02
N MET A 47 1.38 -4.39 -8.73
CA MET A 47 2.70 -4.01 -8.24
C MET A 47 3.34 -5.11 -7.41
N VAL A 48 4.67 -5.22 -7.51
CA VAL A 48 5.47 -6.21 -6.79
C VAL A 48 6.40 -5.50 -5.81
N ILE A 49 6.24 -5.82 -4.52
CA ILE A 49 7.17 -5.38 -3.48
C ILE A 49 8.35 -6.35 -3.44
N HIS A 50 9.50 -5.92 -3.97
CA HIS A 50 10.70 -6.75 -4.03
C HIS A 50 11.41 -6.86 -2.66
N THR A 51 11.94 -8.05 -2.34
CA THR A 51 12.64 -8.32 -1.08
C THR A 51 13.82 -7.37 -0.83
N LYS A 52 14.55 -6.98 -1.89
CA LYS A 52 15.71 -6.07 -1.81
C LYS A 52 15.36 -4.70 -1.21
N ILE A 53 14.13 -4.24 -1.40
CA ILE A 53 13.65 -2.92 -0.94
C ILE A 53 12.66 -3.03 0.22
N ARG A 54 12.55 -4.21 0.84
CA ARG A 54 11.63 -4.49 1.95
C ARG A 54 11.81 -3.50 3.10
N ASN A 55 13.03 -3.06 3.37
CA ASN A 55 13.29 -2.07 4.42
C ASN A 55 12.58 -0.75 4.17
N ASN A 56 12.55 -0.26 2.93
CA ASN A 56 11.88 0.99 2.58
C ASN A 56 10.36 0.88 2.78
N TYR A 57 9.79 -0.25 2.38
CA TYR A 57 8.39 -0.56 2.64
C TYR A 57 8.06 -0.56 4.14
N LEU A 58 8.88 -1.24 4.96
CA LEU A 58 8.68 -1.28 6.40
C LEU A 58 8.84 0.10 7.06
N LEU A 59 9.79 0.92 6.59
CA LEU A 59 9.95 2.30 7.04
C LEU A 59 8.75 3.17 6.68
N ALA A 60 8.19 2.98 5.48
CA ALA A 60 7.00 3.69 5.04
C ALA A 60 5.76 3.33 5.87
N LEU A 61 5.57 2.05 6.20
CA LEU A 61 4.52 1.60 7.13
C LEU A 61 4.70 2.22 8.52
N ARG A 62 5.92 2.20 9.07
CA ARG A 62 6.22 2.80 10.38
C ARG A 62 5.91 4.29 10.44
N LYS A 63 6.10 5.02 9.33
CA LYS A 63 5.71 6.44 9.26
C LYS A 63 4.19 6.60 9.31
N ALA A 64 3.47 5.71 8.63
CA ALA A 64 2.01 5.69 8.60
C ALA A 64 1.38 5.26 9.93
N ASP A 65 2.11 4.55 10.80
CA ASP A 65 1.64 4.17 12.16
C ASP A 65 1.32 5.36 13.07
N LYS A 66 1.72 6.58 12.68
CA LYS A 66 1.27 7.83 13.33
C LYS A 66 -0.24 8.07 13.20
N SER A 67 -0.86 7.50 12.17
CA SER A 67 -2.30 7.57 11.92
C SER A 67 -3.03 6.40 12.56
N ASN A 68 -4.22 6.69 13.10
CA ASN A 68 -5.01 5.76 13.91
C ASN A 68 -5.93 4.90 13.02
N LEU A 69 -6.59 3.87 13.57
CA LEU A 69 -7.58 3.09 12.82
C LEU A 69 -8.78 3.93 12.34
N LYS A 70 -9.22 4.88 13.17
CA LYS A 70 -10.46 5.65 12.96
C LYS A 70 -10.27 6.88 12.07
N GLU A 71 -9.09 7.46 12.09
CA GLU A 71 -8.77 8.72 11.41
C GLU A 71 -7.56 8.51 10.52
N ALA A 72 -7.60 9.03 9.29
CA ALA A 72 -6.49 8.96 8.36
C ALA A 72 -6.03 10.38 8.05
N ASN A 73 -4.90 10.79 8.62
CA ASN A 73 -4.25 12.04 8.22
C ASN A 73 -3.33 11.74 7.02
N ILE A 74 -3.69 12.26 5.85
CA ILE A 74 -2.99 11.96 4.58
C ILE A 74 -1.49 12.21 4.69
N LYS A 75 -1.05 13.22 5.45
CA LYS A 75 0.37 13.56 5.64
C LYS A 75 1.20 12.43 6.26
N ASP A 76 0.59 11.58 7.08
CA ASP A 76 1.29 10.44 7.67
C ASP A 76 1.56 9.34 6.64
N TYR A 77 0.71 9.26 5.61
CA TYR A 77 0.78 8.29 4.53
C TYR A 77 1.70 8.71 3.38
N ASP A 78 2.19 9.95 3.33
CA ASP A 78 2.95 10.49 2.20
C ASP A 78 4.07 9.57 1.73
N LEU A 79 4.86 9.02 2.67
CA LEU A 79 5.98 8.13 2.34
C LEU A 79 5.51 6.79 1.78
N LEU A 80 4.39 6.27 2.30
CA LEU A 80 3.82 5.01 1.83
C LEU A 80 3.14 5.17 0.46
N ILE A 81 2.46 6.29 0.24
CA ILE A 81 1.87 6.65 -1.06
C ILE A 81 2.98 6.80 -2.11
N GLN A 82 4.06 7.51 -1.77
CA GLN A 82 5.21 7.65 -2.65
C GLN A 82 5.84 6.29 -2.98
N TYR A 83 6.06 5.45 -1.97
CA TYR A 83 6.59 4.10 -2.16
C TYR A 83 5.70 3.25 -3.10
N VAL A 84 4.38 3.22 -2.85
CA VAL A 84 3.42 2.48 -3.67
C VAL A 84 3.41 2.99 -5.11
N SER A 85 3.42 4.32 -5.29
CA SER A 85 3.47 4.94 -6.62
C SER A 85 4.75 4.56 -7.39
N ASP A 86 5.92 4.67 -6.75
CA ASP A 86 7.20 4.35 -7.39
C ASP A 86 7.29 2.88 -7.78
N GLU A 87 6.85 1.97 -6.91
CA GLU A 87 6.85 0.53 -7.20
C GLU A 87 5.82 0.13 -8.24
N MET A 88 4.67 0.80 -8.30
CA MET A 88 3.70 0.60 -9.38
C MET A 88 4.29 1.00 -10.73
N VAL A 89 4.95 2.15 -10.82
CA VAL A 89 5.62 2.61 -12.04
C VAL A 89 6.73 1.63 -12.44
N LYS A 90 7.61 1.24 -11.51
CA LYS A 90 8.68 0.25 -11.79
C LYS A 90 8.12 -1.10 -12.23
N SER A 91 7.07 -1.59 -11.58
CA SER A 91 6.44 -2.87 -11.95
C SER A 91 5.87 -2.78 -13.35
N TYR A 92 5.25 -1.66 -13.72
CA TYR A 92 4.76 -1.44 -15.08
C TYR A 92 5.88 -1.52 -16.12
N TRP A 93 6.98 -0.78 -15.90
CA TRP A 93 8.14 -0.83 -16.80
C TRP A 93 8.75 -2.22 -16.89
N ASN A 94 8.87 -2.96 -15.78
CA ASN A 94 9.52 -4.28 -15.78
C ASN A 94 8.65 -5.41 -16.36
N ILE A 95 7.31 -5.27 -16.30
CA ILE A 95 6.37 -6.32 -16.75
C ILE A 95 6.00 -6.15 -18.22
N PHE A 96 5.83 -4.89 -18.66
CA PHE A 96 5.22 -4.60 -19.96
C PHE A 96 6.19 -4.02 -21.00
N LEU A 97 7.43 -3.67 -20.61
CA LEU A 97 8.45 -3.10 -21.49
C LEU A 97 9.82 -3.75 -21.24
#